data_AF-A0A9P0H5F2-F1
#
_entry.id   AF-A0A9P0H5F2-F1
#
_cell.length_a   1.000
_cell.length_b   1.000
_cell.length_c   1.000
_cell.angle_alpha   90.00
_cell.angle_beta   90.00
_cell.angle_gamma   90.00
#
_symmetry.space_group_name_H-M   'P 1'
#
loop_
_entity.id
_entity.type
_entity.pdbx_description
1 polymer ?
#
loop_
_entity_poly.entity_id
_entity_poly.type
_entity_poly.pdbx_seq_one_letter_code
_entity_poly.pdbx_strand_id
1 'polypeptide(L)'
;MEELIAGFVSSHITLDEADVSLIHPRYSQYKLKSIVSSQEKRRNQWLKEHKEKRFDHLNLQRGLFDGDNDFSMDVDGKKERHKKVYYSEYKGYLMLSEWLIAIPEDINKNWICKICPEGKRALVVATKGRTSAYGRNGASIFSSFPSWLPGGSKLANRGKTMLDTIFDQSNSTFYILDILQWSIETVGFEAEMRFYWMATKVTEEIPQIKDQCTTNKYKFVTLDHFPYSQLAEVKS
;
A
#
# COMPACT_ATOMS: atom_id res chain seq x y z
N MET A 1 -26.28 -30.62 -4.59
CA MET A 1 -26.21 -29.31 -5.27
C MET A 1 -25.64 -28.25 -4.34
N GLU A 2 -26.14 -28.13 -3.10
CA GLU A 2 -25.64 -27.17 -2.11
C GLU A 2 -24.16 -27.36 -1.73
N GLU A 3 -23.67 -28.60 -1.60
CA GLU A 3 -22.24 -28.85 -1.33
C GLU A 3 -21.33 -28.40 -2.49
N LEU A 4 -21.82 -28.48 -3.73
CA LEU A 4 -21.09 -28.01 -4.92
C LEU A 4 -21.00 -26.48 -4.94
N ILE A 5 -22.11 -25.81 -4.58
CA ILE A 5 -22.18 -24.35 -4.47
C ILE A 5 -21.28 -23.88 -3.32
N ALA A 6 -21.34 -24.53 -2.17
CA ALA A 6 -20.47 -24.25 -1.03
C ALA A 6 -18.98 -24.43 -1.39
N GLY A 7 -18.66 -25.49 -2.15
CA GLY A 7 -17.32 -25.73 -2.66
C GLY A 7 -16.83 -24.62 -3.58
N PHE A 8 -17.68 -24.14 -4.50
CA PHE A 8 -17.34 -23.07 -5.44
C PHE A 8 -17.19 -21.71 -4.75
N VAL A 9 -18.06 -21.37 -3.80
CA VAL A 9 -17.99 -20.12 -3.03
C VAL A 9 -16.76 -20.10 -2.11
N SER A 10 -16.36 -21.26 -1.58
CA SER A 10 -15.15 -21.36 -0.75
C SER A 10 -13.86 -21.33 -1.57
N SER A 11 -13.90 -21.60 -2.88
CA SER A 11 -12.73 -21.58 -3.75
C SER A 11 -12.55 -20.22 -4.42
N HIS A 12 -11.43 -19.55 -4.15
CA HIS A 12 -11.09 -18.28 -4.77
C HIS A 12 -9.64 -18.28 -5.27
N ILE A 13 -9.36 -17.43 -6.26
CA ILE A 13 -8.05 -17.35 -6.93
C ILE A 13 -7.05 -16.57 -6.08
N THR A 14 -7.53 -15.69 -5.20
CA THR A 14 -6.68 -14.99 -4.24
C THR A 14 -6.18 -15.98 -3.18
N LEU A 15 -4.90 -15.90 -2.83
CA LEU A 15 -4.34 -16.67 -1.72
C LEU A 15 -4.67 -16.03 -0.36
N ASP A 16 -5.17 -14.79 -0.40
CA ASP A 16 -5.61 -14.05 0.77
C ASP A 16 -7.13 -14.17 0.91
N GLU A 17 -7.54 -15.00 1.85
CA GLU A 17 -8.93 -15.34 2.15
C GLU A 17 -9.66 -14.24 2.93
N ALA A 18 -8.91 -13.24 3.42
CA ALA A 18 -9.43 -12.09 4.15
C ALA A 18 -9.47 -10.81 3.29
N ASP A 19 -9.20 -10.90 1.98
CA ASP A 19 -9.26 -9.77 1.04
C ASP A 19 -10.66 -9.15 1.03
N VAL A 20 -10.70 -7.82 1.16
CA VAL A 20 -11.92 -7.01 1.05
C VAL A 20 -12.60 -7.09 -0.32
N SER A 21 -11.95 -7.65 -1.34
CA SER A 21 -12.60 -8.00 -2.61
C SER A 21 -13.64 -9.11 -2.48
N LEU A 22 -13.55 -9.93 -1.43
CA LEU A 22 -14.52 -10.96 -1.09
C LEU A 22 -15.67 -10.37 -0.25
N ILE A 23 -16.82 -11.05 -0.27
CA ILE A 23 -17.99 -10.68 0.54
C ILE A 23 -17.60 -10.73 2.01
N HIS A 24 -18.00 -9.71 2.78
CA HIS A 24 -17.76 -9.66 4.22
C HIS A 24 -18.24 -10.97 4.90
N PRO A 25 -17.42 -11.63 5.74
CA PRO A 25 -17.75 -12.96 6.29
C PRO A 25 -19.08 -13.05 7.04
N ARG A 26 -19.52 -11.98 7.72
CA ARG A 26 -20.86 -11.88 8.34
C ARG A 26 -22.03 -12.05 7.35
N TYR A 27 -21.87 -11.58 6.10
CA TYR A 27 -22.90 -11.67 5.07
C TYR A 27 -22.71 -12.90 4.16
N SER A 28 -21.65 -13.67 4.34
CA SER A 28 -21.45 -14.91 3.61
C SER A 28 -22.46 -15.97 4.06
N GLN A 29 -23.13 -16.59 3.08
CA GLN A 29 -24.05 -17.71 3.35
C GLN A 29 -23.31 -18.98 3.77
N TYR A 30 -22.04 -19.11 3.39
CA TYR A 30 -21.20 -20.26 3.70
C TYR A 30 -20.03 -19.84 4.59
N LYS A 31 -19.77 -20.61 5.65
CA LYS A 31 -18.62 -20.39 6.52
C LYS A 31 -17.34 -20.82 5.81
N LEU A 32 -16.44 -19.88 5.58
CA LEU A 32 -15.09 -20.17 5.09
C LEU A 32 -14.32 -20.89 6.20
N LYS A 33 -13.87 -22.13 5.91
CA LYS A 33 -13.20 -23.02 6.88
C LYS A 33 -11.81 -22.51 7.32
N SER A 34 -11.30 -21.45 6.71
CA SER A 34 -9.92 -20.99 6.87
C SER A 34 -9.77 -19.63 7.58
N ILE A 35 -10.88 -18.91 7.82
CA ILE A 35 -10.96 -17.75 8.73
C ILE A 35 -10.76 -18.16 10.21
N VAL A 36 -10.34 -19.40 10.47
CA VAL A 36 -10.22 -20.02 11.80
C VAL A 36 -9.10 -19.40 12.65
N SER A 37 -8.08 -18.77 12.04
CA SER A 37 -7.12 -18.01 12.85
C SER A 37 -7.71 -16.69 13.33
N SER A 38 -7.55 -16.38 14.62
CA SER A 38 -7.97 -15.08 15.16
C SER A 38 -7.23 -13.95 14.44
N GLN A 39 -7.96 -12.96 13.93
CA GLN A 39 -7.40 -11.76 13.29
C GLN A 39 -6.40 -11.05 14.20
N GLU A 40 -6.63 -11.09 15.51
CA GLU A 40 -5.72 -10.57 16.51
C GLU A 40 -4.36 -11.30 16.51
N LYS A 41 -4.36 -12.64 16.39
CA LYS A 41 -3.12 -13.42 16.34
C LYS A 41 -2.29 -13.07 15.10
N ARG A 42 -2.93 -12.95 13.93
CA ARG A 42 -2.27 -12.53 12.69
C ARG A 42 -1.67 -11.14 12.82
N ARG A 43 -2.41 -10.18 13.38
CA ARG A 43 -1.92 -8.81 13.62
C ARG A 43 -0.71 -8.80 14.54
N ASN A 44 -0.77 -9.52 15.65
CA ASN A 44 0.32 -9.57 16.63
C ASN A 44 1.58 -10.22 16.04
N GLN A 45 1.41 -11.28 15.25
CA GLN A 45 2.52 -11.91 14.53
C GLN A 45 3.14 -10.94 13.51
N TRP A 46 2.32 -10.27 12.69
CA TRP A 46 2.79 -9.30 11.70
C TRP A 46 3.55 -8.14 12.35
N LEU A 47 3.06 -7.60 13.47
CA LEU A 47 3.74 -6.54 14.23
C LEU A 47 5.09 -7.01 14.79
N LYS A 48 5.17 -8.27 15.27
CA LYS A 48 6.41 -8.85 15.76
C LYS A 48 7.44 -8.98 14.63
N GLU A 49 7.04 -9.56 13.49
CA GLU A 49 7.90 -9.70 12.32
C GLU A 49 8.39 -8.34 11.79
N HIS A 50 7.52 -7.31 11.78
CA HIS A 50 7.92 -5.96 11.40
C HIS A 50 8.93 -5.34 12.37
N LYS A 51 8.78 -5.57 13.68
CA LYS A 51 9.75 -5.11 14.69
C LYS A 51 11.10 -5.81 14.54
N GLU A 52 11.09 -7.13 14.32
CA GLU A 52 12.30 -7.93 14.10
C GLU A 52 13.05 -7.46 12.84
N LYS A 53 12.35 -7.31 11.70
CA LYS A 53 12.96 -6.78 10.46
C LYS A 53 13.62 -5.41 10.65
N ARG A 54 12.99 -4.51 11.42
CA ARG A 54 13.57 -3.20 11.75
C ARG A 54 14.83 -3.34 12.61
N PHE A 55 14.80 -4.24 13.59
CA PHE A 55 15.94 -4.50 14.45
C PHE A 55 17.12 -5.11 13.66
N ASP A 56 16.86 -6.08 12.79
CA ASP A 56 17.86 -6.70 11.93
C ASP A 56 18.49 -5.69 10.97
N HIS A 57 17.67 -4.83 10.36
CA HIS A 57 18.17 -3.76 9.50
C HIS A 57 19.09 -2.78 10.24
N LEU A 58 18.72 -2.40 11.47
CA LEU A 58 19.56 -1.54 12.31
C LEU A 58 20.86 -2.23 12.73
N ASN A 59 20.81 -3.53 13.06
CA ASN A 59 21.99 -4.30 13.43
C ASN A 59 22.95 -4.49 12.25
N LEU A 60 22.42 -4.71 11.05
CA LEU A 60 23.19 -4.74 9.81
C LEU A 60 23.92 -3.40 9.58
N GLN A 61 23.22 -2.27 9.76
CA GLN A 61 23.82 -0.94 9.61
C GLN A 61 24.84 -0.60 10.70
N ARG A 62 24.71 -1.18 11.90
CA ARG A 62 25.65 -0.98 13.03
C ARG A 62 26.89 -1.87 12.95
N GLY A 63 26.95 -2.79 11.98
CA GLY A 63 28.05 -3.76 11.89
C GLY A 63 28.08 -4.76 13.05
N LEU A 64 26.96 -4.96 13.76
CA LEU A 64 26.86 -5.91 14.88
C LEU A 64 26.74 -7.38 14.42
N PHE A 65 26.63 -7.60 13.10
CA PHE A 65 26.87 -8.91 12.50
C PHE A 65 28.37 -9.04 12.18
N ASP A 66 29.14 -9.40 13.20
CA ASP A 66 30.49 -9.95 13.02
C ASP A 66 30.33 -11.45 12.76
N GLY A 67 30.53 -11.88 11.50
CA GLY A 67 30.58 -13.30 11.13
C GLY A 67 29.81 -13.65 9.85
N ASP A 68 30.55 -13.79 8.76
CA ASP A 68 30.32 -14.72 7.64
C ASP A 68 28.86 -14.99 7.25
N ASN A 69 28.21 -14.00 6.65
CA ASN A 69 27.08 -14.27 5.76
C ASN A 69 27.35 -13.64 4.40
N ASP A 70 28.07 -14.43 3.61
CA ASP A 70 28.27 -14.28 2.18
C ASP A 70 26.92 -14.43 1.46
N PHE A 71 26.13 -13.35 1.44
CA PHE A 71 24.99 -13.20 0.52
C PHE A 71 25.36 -12.32 -0.67
N SER A 72 26.57 -12.47 -1.22
CA SER A 72 26.73 -12.21 -2.65
C SER A 72 26.07 -13.36 -3.39
N MET A 73 24.88 -13.11 -3.96
CA MET A 73 24.34 -14.03 -4.97
C MET A 73 25.28 -14.00 -6.18
N ASP A 74 26.20 -14.96 -6.23
CA ASP A 74 26.95 -15.32 -7.42
C ASP A 74 25.96 -15.71 -8.52
N VAL A 75 25.88 -14.87 -9.56
CA VAL A 75 25.17 -15.20 -10.80
C VAL A 75 26.19 -15.79 -11.75
N ASP A 76 26.40 -17.10 -11.66
CA ASP A 76 27.14 -17.86 -12.67
C ASP A 76 26.23 -18.83 -13.44
N GLY A 77 26.55 -18.98 -14.73
CA GLY A 77 25.60 -19.16 -15.82
C GLY A 77 24.88 -20.50 -15.99
N LYS A 78 23.68 -20.43 -16.58
CA LYS A 78 23.28 -21.18 -17.79
C LYS A 78 21.93 -20.65 -18.32
N LYS A 79 21.93 -20.23 -19.60
CA LYS A 79 20.76 -19.68 -20.31
C LYS A 79 19.79 -20.79 -20.69
N GLU A 80 18.88 -21.14 -19.79
CA GLU A 80 17.62 -21.76 -20.18
C GLU A 80 16.58 -20.67 -20.46
N ARG A 81 16.00 -20.69 -21.66
CA ARG A 81 14.93 -19.77 -22.08
C ARG A 81 13.62 -20.17 -21.39
N HIS A 82 13.56 -20.01 -20.08
CA HIS A 82 12.29 -19.96 -19.35
C HIS A 82 11.54 -18.71 -19.83
N LYS A 83 10.32 -18.88 -20.34
CA LYS A 83 9.43 -17.75 -20.65
C LYS A 83 9.30 -16.93 -19.36
N LYS A 84 9.99 -15.79 -19.28
CA LYS A 84 9.88 -14.87 -18.14
C LYS A 84 8.43 -14.44 -18.05
N VAL A 85 7.69 -15.01 -17.11
CA VAL A 85 6.42 -14.45 -16.68
C VAL A 85 6.77 -13.06 -16.15
N TYR A 86 6.43 -12.02 -16.91
CA TYR A 86 6.57 -10.63 -16.48
C TYR A 86 5.56 -10.40 -15.36
N TYR A 87 5.92 -10.81 -14.14
CA TYR A 87 5.35 -10.17 -12.98
C TYR A 87 5.78 -8.71 -13.06
N SER A 88 4.80 -7.80 -13.11
CA SER A 88 5.07 -6.38 -12.93
C SER A 88 5.90 -6.22 -11.66
N GLU A 89 7.03 -5.49 -11.76
CA GLU A 89 7.91 -5.16 -10.63
C GLU A 89 7.14 -4.59 -9.43
N TYR A 90 5.95 -4.02 -9.69
CA TYR A 90 5.13 -3.31 -8.71
C TYR A 90 3.95 -4.12 -8.17
N LYS A 91 3.82 -5.41 -8.51
CA LYS A 91 2.77 -6.27 -7.94
C LYS A 91 3.06 -6.51 -6.44
N GLY A 92 2.06 -6.32 -5.59
CA GLY A 92 2.17 -6.60 -4.15
C GLY A 92 2.79 -5.48 -3.30
N TYR A 93 3.05 -4.30 -3.87
CA TYR A 93 3.58 -3.15 -3.12
C TYR A 93 2.53 -2.46 -2.24
N LEU A 94 1.24 -2.64 -2.54
CA LEU A 94 0.15 -2.03 -1.79
C LEU A 94 -0.15 -2.86 -0.56
N MET A 95 -0.23 -2.19 0.60
CA MET A 95 -0.73 -2.81 1.83
C MET A 95 -2.25 -2.89 1.74
N LEU A 96 -2.77 -4.10 1.51
CA LEU A 96 -4.21 -4.34 1.43
C LEU A 96 -4.76 -4.62 2.83
N SER A 97 -5.96 -4.08 3.11
CA SER A 97 -6.67 -4.32 4.36
C SER A 97 -7.47 -5.62 4.31
N GLU A 98 -7.66 -6.24 5.47
CA GLU A 98 -8.70 -7.24 5.68
C GLU A 98 -10.02 -6.58 6.13
N TRP A 99 -11.13 -7.30 6.04
CA TRP A 99 -12.36 -6.90 6.74
C TRP A 99 -12.13 -6.81 8.26
N LEU A 100 -12.60 -5.73 8.89
CA LEU A 100 -12.55 -5.58 10.35
C LEU A 100 -13.64 -6.44 11.00
N ILE A 101 -13.28 -7.65 11.45
CA ILE A 101 -14.21 -8.63 12.03
C ILE A 101 -14.04 -8.69 13.55
N ALA A 102 -12.80 -8.86 14.01
CA ALA A 102 -12.46 -8.86 15.43
C ALA A 102 -12.00 -7.46 15.83
N ILE A 103 -12.87 -6.74 16.54
CA ILE A 103 -12.58 -5.38 17.00
C ILE A 103 -11.43 -5.46 18.04
N PRO A 104 -10.29 -4.79 17.80
CA PRO A 104 -9.22 -4.67 18.78
C PRO A 104 -9.71 -4.04 20.09
N GLU A 105 -9.28 -4.56 21.23
CA GLU A 105 -9.58 -3.94 22.53
C GLU A 105 -8.98 -2.53 22.67
N ASP A 106 -7.84 -2.31 22.01
CA ASP A 106 -7.11 -1.04 21.99
C ASP A 106 -7.51 -0.12 20.82
N ILE A 107 -8.66 -0.39 20.16
CA ILE A 107 -9.10 0.39 18.98
C ILE A 107 -9.18 1.89 19.26
N ASN A 108 -9.65 2.29 20.44
CA ASN A 108 -9.77 3.71 20.80
C ASN A 108 -8.43 4.41 21.09
N LYS A 109 -7.34 3.66 21.25
CA LYS A 109 -6.03 4.19 21.66
C LYS A 109 -4.99 4.14 20.54
N ASN A 110 -4.87 3.00 19.87
CA ASN A 110 -3.74 2.72 18.96
C ASN A 110 -4.15 2.65 17.48
N TRP A 111 -5.38 3.07 17.14
CA TRP A 111 -5.90 2.98 15.78
C TRP A 111 -6.27 4.33 15.22
N ILE A 112 -5.95 4.50 13.94
CA ILE A 112 -6.19 5.69 13.15
C ILE A 112 -7.14 5.32 12.01
N CYS A 113 -8.08 6.20 11.72
CA CYS A 113 -9.06 6.05 10.66
C CYS A 113 -8.81 7.05 9.53
N LYS A 114 -9.19 6.64 8.32
CA LYS A 114 -9.28 7.50 7.14
C LYS A 114 -10.60 7.25 6.43
N ILE A 115 -11.33 8.33 6.12
CA ILE A 115 -12.49 8.23 5.24
C ILE A 115 -11.96 8.14 3.81
N CYS A 116 -12.30 7.05 3.12
CA CYS A 116 -11.82 6.77 1.79
C CYS A 116 -12.91 7.12 0.76
N PRO A 117 -12.63 7.98 -0.22
CA PRO A 117 -13.59 8.28 -1.29
C PRO A 117 -13.77 7.06 -2.20
N GLU A 118 -14.87 7.06 -2.96
CA GLU A 118 -15.09 6.07 -4.00
C GLU A 118 -14.05 6.24 -5.11
N GLY A 119 -13.39 5.15 -5.50
CA GLY A 119 -12.40 5.18 -6.57
C GLY A 119 -11.60 3.90 -6.71
N LYS A 120 -10.66 3.91 -7.66
CA LYS A 120 -9.80 2.77 -7.95
C LYS A 120 -8.49 2.88 -7.19
N ARG A 121 -8.18 1.87 -6.38
CA ARG A 121 -6.89 1.80 -5.68
C ARG A 121 -5.73 1.73 -6.67
N ALA A 122 -4.71 2.56 -6.48
CA ALA A 122 -3.57 2.69 -7.37
C ALA A 122 -2.26 2.95 -6.62
N LEU A 123 -1.21 2.23 -7.01
CA LEU A 123 0.17 2.60 -6.71
C LEU A 123 0.62 3.65 -7.72
N VAL A 124 0.95 4.85 -7.25
CA VAL A 124 1.54 5.90 -8.09
C VAL A 124 3.05 5.89 -7.92
N VAL A 125 3.77 5.77 -9.03
CA VAL A 125 5.25 5.79 -9.07
C VAL A 125 5.70 6.96 -9.93
N ALA A 126 6.43 7.89 -9.33
CA ALA A 126 7.08 9.01 -10.01
C ALA A 126 8.60 8.79 -10.01
N THR A 127 9.17 8.63 -11.20
CA THR A 127 10.61 8.39 -11.37
C THR A 127 11.06 8.77 -12.78
N LYS A 128 12.33 9.17 -12.93
CA LYS A 128 12.97 9.48 -14.22
C LYS A 128 12.18 10.50 -15.08
N GLY A 129 11.48 11.42 -14.44
CA GLY A 129 10.77 12.53 -15.08
C GLY A 129 9.39 12.15 -15.65
N ARG A 130 8.78 11.05 -15.17
CA ARG A 130 7.41 10.65 -15.51
C ARG A 130 6.71 10.03 -14.31
N THR A 131 5.39 10.05 -14.31
CA THR A 131 4.55 9.38 -13.31
C THR A 131 3.68 8.32 -13.96
N SER A 132 3.61 7.15 -13.33
CA SER A 132 2.78 6.01 -13.76
C SER A 132 1.88 5.57 -12.61
N ALA A 133 0.70 5.05 -12.92
CA ALA A 133 -0.24 4.52 -11.93
C ALA A 133 -0.51 3.04 -12.23
N TYR A 134 -0.40 2.19 -11.20
CA TYR A 134 -0.55 0.74 -11.31
C TYR A 134 -1.67 0.24 -10.40
N GLY A 135 -2.50 -0.68 -10.89
CA GLY A 135 -3.52 -1.35 -10.08
C GLY A 135 -2.94 -2.40 -9.14
N ARG A 136 -3.80 -3.06 -8.34
CA ARG A 136 -3.40 -4.12 -7.40
C ARG A 136 -2.66 -5.29 -8.06
N ASN A 137 -3.02 -5.61 -9.31
CA ASN A 137 -2.37 -6.66 -10.10
C ASN A 137 -1.01 -6.25 -10.69
N GLY A 138 -0.57 -5.00 -10.46
CA GLY A 138 0.64 -4.42 -11.02
C GLY A 138 0.50 -3.94 -12.47
N ALA A 139 -0.68 -4.04 -13.08
CA ALA A 139 -0.92 -3.53 -14.43
C ALA A 139 -1.06 -2.00 -14.42
N SER A 140 -0.50 -1.34 -15.43
CA SER A 140 -0.66 0.12 -15.60
C SER A 140 -2.13 0.43 -15.85
N ILE A 141 -2.69 1.37 -15.09
CA ILE A 141 -4.10 1.77 -15.21
C ILE A 141 -4.31 2.57 -16.50
N PHE A 142 -3.35 3.43 -16.86
CA PHE A 142 -3.33 4.20 -18.09
C PHE A 142 -1.90 4.63 -18.44
N SER A 143 -1.73 5.40 -19.52
CA SER A 143 -0.42 5.90 -19.98
C SER A 143 0.22 6.83 -18.95
N SER A 144 1.54 6.73 -18.78
CA SER A 144 2.28 7.64 -17.90
C SER A 144 2.06 9.11 -18.24
N PHE A 145 2.09 9.96 -17.21
CA PHE A 145 1.70 11.36 -17.24
C PHE A 145 2.70 12.23 -16.47
N PRO A 146 2.77 13.55 -16.73
CA PRO A 146 3.57 14.45 -15.94
C PRO A 146 2.87 14.78 -14.61
N SER A 147 3.65 14.83 -13.53
CA SER A 147 3.19 15.36 -12.23
C SER A 147 4.27 16.23 -11.58
N TRP A 148 3.85 16.97 -10.55
CA TRP A 148 4.75 17.74 -9.68
C TRP A 148 5.33 16.93 -8.51
N LEU A 149 5.07 15.62 -8.44
CA LEU A 149 5.77 14.74 -7.52
C LEU A 149 7.27 14.73 -7.82
N PRO A 150 8.15 14.59 -6.82
CA PRO A 150 9.58 14.38 -7.07
C PRO A 150 9.82 13.18 -8.00
N GLY A 151 10.53 13.42 -9.10
CA GLY A 151 10.75 12.46 -10.18
C GLY A 151 9.62 12.35 -11.21
N GLY A 152 8.53 13.09 -11.08
CA GLY A 152 7.31 12.97 -11.88
C GLY A 152 7.28 13.77 -13.18
N SER A 153 8.18 14.73 -13.35
CA SER A 153 8.37 15.49 -14.58
C SER A 153 9.81 16.00 -14.69
N LYS A 154 10.21 16.52 -15.86
CA LYS A 154 11.52 17.17 -16.04
C LYS A 154 11.67 18.45 -15.22
N LEU A 155 10.54 19.09 -14.88
CA LEU A 155 10.48 20.34 -14.11
C LEU A 155 10.34 20.09 -12.61
N ALA A 156 9.91 18.89 -12.21
CA ALA A 156 9.82 18.51 -10.81
C ALA A 156 11.20 18.25 -10.19
N ASN A 157 11.25 18.33 -8.86
CA ASN A 157 12.44 18.00 -8.09
C ASN A 157 12.93 16.58 -8.42
N ARG A 158 14.25 16.38 -8.35
CA ARG A 158 14.85 15.05 -8.49
C ARG A 158 14.41 14.18 -7.31
N GLY A 159 14.18 12.90 -7.59
CA GLY A 159 13.80 11.93 -6.57
C GLY A 159 13.05 10.75 -7.17
N LYS A 160 12.66 9.82 -6.29
CA LYS A 160 11.71 8.76 -6.58
C LYS A 160 10.60 8.86 -5.55
N THR A 161 9.37 8.89 -6.03
CA THR A 161 8.18 8.94 -5.18
C THR A 161 7.29 7.73 -5.45
N MET A 162 6.85 7.06 -4.39
CA MET A 162 5.87 5.98 -4.46
C MET A 162 4.76 6.27 -3.46
N LEU A 163 3.53 6.38 -3.96
CA LEU A 163 2.36 6.70 -3.17
C LEU A 163 1.33 5.60 -3.29
N ASP A 164 0.64 5.34 -2.19
CA ASP A 164 -0.56 4.53 -2.18
C ASP A 164 -1.78 5.45 -2.23
N THR A 165 -2.60 5.29 -3.27
CA THR A 165 -3.63 6.27 -3.64
C THR A 165 -4.96 5.63 -4.03
N ILE A 166 -6.02 6.42 -3.97
CA ILE A 166 -7.34 6.12 -4.53
C ILE A 166 -7.58 7.10 -5.67
N PHE A 167 -7.70 6.59 -6.88
CA PHE A 167 -7.98 7.38 -8.06
C PHE A 167 -9.47 7.55 -8.27
N ASP A 168 -9.93 8.79 -8.16
CA ASP A 168 -11.27 9.22 -8.52
C ASP A 168 -11.24 9.78 -9.95
N GLN A 169 -11.88 9.02 -10.85
CA GLN A 169 -11.91 9.33 -12.27
C GLN A 169 -12.77 10.58 -12.56
N SER A 170 -13.86 10.78 -11.83
CA SER A 170 -14.80 11.89 -12.04
C SER A 170 -14.14 13.23 -11.75
N ASN A 171 -13.36 13.29 -10.67
CA ASN A 171 -12.66 14.51 -10.26
C ASN A 171 -11.22 14.63 -10.80
N SER A 172 -10.72 13.62 -11.52
CA SER A 172 -9.33 13.53 -11.97
C SER A 172 -8.32 13.75 -10.83
N THR A 173 -8.62 13.12 -9.68
CA THR A 173 -7.88 13.31 -8.43
C THR A 173 -7.34 11.98 -7.93
N PHE A 174 -6.07 11.98 -7.55
CA PHE A 174 -5.47 10.94 -6.72
C PHE A 174 -5.55 11.36 -5.26
N TYR A 175 -6.39 10.68 -4.50
CA TYR A 175 -6.44 10.81 -3.06
C TYR A 175 -5.35 9.95 -2.44
N ILE A 176 -4.36 10.56 -1.80
CA ILE A 176 -3.22 9.87 -1.20
C ILE A 176 -3.66 9.25 0.11
N LEU A 177 -3.69 7.93 0.17
CA LEU A 177 -3.88 7.20 1.42
C LEU A 177 -2.56 7.08 2.17
N ASP A 178 -1.46 6.85 1.48
CA ASP A 178 -0.19 6.60 2.17
C ASP A 178 1.05 6.94 1.33
N ILE A 179 2.17 7.10 2.03
CA ILE A 179 3.49 7.36 1.45
C ILE A 179 4.38 6.14 1.67
N LEU A 180 4.86 5.56 0.57
CA LEU A 180 5.75 4.38 0.59
C LEU A 180 7.21 4.77 0.33
N GLN A 181 7.41 5.80 -0.50
CA GLN A 181 8.73 6.37 -0.75
C GLN A 181 8.61 7.84 -1.10
N TRP A 182 9.46 8.67 -0.49
CA TRP A 182 9.67 10.07 -0.87
C TRP A 182 11.16 10.38 -0.81
N SER A 183 11.87 10.08 -1.89
CA SER A 183 13.33 9.98 -1.96
C SER A 183 13.92 8.87 -1.05
N ILE A 184 13.51 8.82 0.21
CA ILE A 184 13.75 7.75 1.17
C ILE A 184 12.56 6.78 1.23
N GLU A 185 12.83 5.51 1.49
CA GLU A 185 11.81 4.50 1.73
C GLU A 185 11.19 4.70 3.11
N THR A 186 9.85 4.71 3.17
CA THR A 186 9.10 4.94 4.40
C THR A 186 8.36 3.70 4.90
N VAL A 187 8.33 2.60 4.12
CA VAL A 187 7.59 1.36 4.44
C VAL A 187 7.94 0.79 5.83
N GLY A 188 9.16 1.00 6.29
CA GLY A 188 9.56 0.56 7.63
C GLY A 188 8.95 1.36 8.78
N PHE A 189 8.51 2.60 8.55
CA PHE A 189 8.07 3.51 9.62
C PHE A 189 6.64 3.21 10.10
N GLU A 190 6.34 3.63 11.33
CA GLU A 190 4.98 3.55 11.87
C GLU A 190 4.00 4.40 11.04
N ALA A 191 2.73 4.00 11.00
CA ALA A 191 1.72 4.66 10.18
C ALA A 191 1.57 6.16 10.51
N GLU A 192 1.57 6.52 11.79
CA GLU A 192 1.46 7.91 12.24
C GLU A 192 2.63 8.78 11.74
N MET A 193 3.86 8.28 11.85
CA MET A 193 5.04 8.96 11.32
C MET A 193 4.94 9.17 9.81
N ARG A 194 4.43 8.18 9.07
CA ARG A 194 4.23 8.28 7.61
C ARG A 194 3.16 9.31 7.27
N PHE A 195 2.08 9.39 8.05
CA PHE A 195 1.03 10.39 7.84
C PHE A 195 1.50 11.80 8.16
N TYR A 196 2.26 11.99 9.24
CA TYR A 196 2.93 13.25 9.56
C TYR A 196 3.87 13.66 8.42
N TRP A 197 4.74 12.74 7.97
CA TRP A 197 5.68 13.00 6.88
C TRP A 197 4.97 13.37 5.58
N MET A 198 3.89 12.66 5.25
CA MET A 198 3.05 12.95 4.09
C MET A 198 2.46 14.37 4.17
N ALA A 199 1.98 14.80 5.35
CA ALA A 199 1.45 16.15 5.53
C ALA A 199 2.55 17.20 5.26
N THR A 200 3.74 17.06 5.86
CA THR A 200 4.86 17.99 5.61
C THR A 200 5.26 17.99 4.13
N LYS A 201 5.46 16.83 3.52
CA LYS A 201 5.99 16.72 2.15
C LYS A 201 5.01 17.10 1.05
N VAL A 202 3.73 16.80 1.23
CA VAL A 202 2.72 17.04 0.19
C VAL A 202 1.98 18.35 0.44
N THR A 203 1.55 18.59 1.68
CA THR A 203 0.70 19.75 2.00
C THR A 203 1.53 21.02 2.17
N GLU A 204 2.69 20.95 2.80
CA GLU A 204 3.52 22.13 3.09
C GLU A 204 4.56 22.39 1.99
N GLU A 205 5.30 21.37 1.53
CA GLU A 205 6.38 21.57 0.54
C GLU A 205 5.87 21.72 -0.91
N ILE A 206 4.75 21.10 -1.27
CA ILE A 206 4.21 21.14 -2.65
C ILE A 206 2.69 21.39 -2.67
N PRO A 207 2.18 22.48 -2.05
CA PRO A 207 0.75 22.75 -1.97
C PRO A 207 0.06 22.82 -3.35
N GLN A 208 0.79 23.29 -4.36
CA GLN A 208 0.32 23.43 -5.73
C GLN A 208 -0.02 22.09 -6.41
N ILE A 209 0.39 20.95 -5.85
CA ILE A 209 0.08 19.62 -6.44
C ILE A 209 -1.43 19.32 -6.52
N LYS A 210 -2.24 20.10 -5.80
CA LYS A 210 -3.71 20.07 -5.82
C LYS A 210 -4.29 20.70 -7.09
N ASP A 211 -3.50 21.48 -7.83
CA ASP A 211 -3.93 22.17 -9.04
C ASP A 211 -3.66 21.35 -10.29
N GLN A 212 -4.60 21.40 -11.23
CA GLN A 212 -4.45 20.74 -12.52
C GLN A 212 -3.85 21.71 -13.54
N CYS A 213 -2.80 21.27 -14.25
CA CYS A 213 -2.21 22.02 -15.35
C CYS A 213 -1.55 21.09 -16.38
N THR A 214 -0.93 21.67 -17.42
CA THR A 214 -0.24 20.89 -18.47
C THR A 214 0.94 20.06 -17.95
N THR A 215 1.58 20.53 -16.87
CA THR A 215 2.73 19.86 -16.23
C THR A 215 2.35 19.03 -14.99
N ASN A 216 1.09 19.12 -14.55
CA ASN A 216 0.49 18.31 -13.50
C ASN A 216 -0.90 17.83 -13.93
N LYS A 217 -0.95 16.67 -14.61
CA LYS A 217 -2.17 16.22 -15.29
C LYS A 217 -3.31 15.86 -14.33
N TYR A 218 -2.99 15.35 -13.14
CA TYR A 218 -3.95 14.93 -12.13
C TYR A 218 -3.64 15.61 -10.81
N LYS A 219 -4.70 15.94 -10.06
CA LYS A 219 -4.58 16.55 -8.74
C LYS A 219 -4.18 15.48 -7.72
N PHE A 220 -3.36 15.86 -6.75
CA PHE A 220 -3.04 14.99 -5.61
C PHE A 220 -3.52 15.63 -4.31
N VAL A 221 -4.34 14.90 -3.56
CA VAL A 221 -4.95 15.39 -2.31
C VAL A 221 -4.70 14.38 -1.22
N THR A 222 -4.11 14.80 -0.10
CA THR A 222 -3.92 13.95 1.07
C THR A 222 -5.25 13.64 1.74
N LEU A 223 -5.48 12.38 2.11
CA LEU A 223 -6.63 12.02 2.94
C LEU A 223 -6.35 12.35 4.40
N ASP A 224 -7.33 13.03 5.01
CA ASP A 224 -7.33 13.31 6.44
C ASP A 224 -7.39 12.01 7.24
N HIS A 225 -6.81 12.06 8.43
CA HIS A 225 -6.80 10.97 9.38
C HIS A 225 -7.10 11.47 10.77
N PHE A 226 -7.74 10.62 11.56
CA PHE A 226 -8.13 10.93 12.92
C PHE A 226 -8.06 9.65 13.78
N PRO A 227 -7.79 9.77 15.08
CA PRO A 227 -7.90 8.65 16.01
C PRO A 227 -9.30 8.02 15.94
N TYR A 228 -9.39 6.70 16.05
CA TYR A 228 -10.70 6.01 16.01
C TYR A 228 -11.68 6.53 17.06
N SER A 229 -11.18 6.97 18.23
CA SER A 229 -11.98 7.55 19.30
C SER A 229 -12.80 8.79 18.87
N GLN A 230 -12.36 9.49 17.82
CA GLN A 230 -13.04 10.67 17.27
C GLN A 230 -13.98 10.35 16.10
N LEU A 231 -14.09 9.07 15.69
CA LEU A 231 -14.89 8.68 14.53
C LEU A 231 -16.36 9.15 14.59
N ALA A 232 -16.95 9.17 15.79
CA ALA A 232 -18.33 9.62 15.98
C ALA A 232 -18.54 11.12 15.75
N GLU A 233 -17.48 11.92 15.82
CA GLU A 233 -17.52 13.38 15.65
C GLU A 233 -17.35 13.79 14.18
N VAL A 234 -16.89 12.87 13.34
CA VAL A 234 -16.67 13.11 11.91
C VAL A 234 -18.02 13.12 11.20
N LYS A 235 -18.52 14.33 10.91
CA LYS A 235 -19.71 14.52 10.08
C LYS A 235 -19.38 14.19 8.63
N SER A 236 -20.09 13.22 8.06
CA SER A 236 -20.10 12.89 6.63
C SER A 236 -20.68 14.02 5.79
#